data_AF-A0A8J6NE55-F1
#
_entry.id   AF-A0A8J6NE55-F1
#
_cell.length_a   1.000
_cell.length_b   1.000
_cell.length_c   1.000
_cell.angle_alpha   90.00
_cell.angle_beta   90.00
_cell.angle_gamma   90.00
#
_symmetry.space_group_name_H-M   'P 1'
#
loop_
_entity.id
_entity.type
_entity.pdbx_description
1 polymer ?
#
loop_
_entity_poly.entity_id
_entity_poly.type
_entity_poly.pdbx_seq_one_letter_code
_entity_poly.pdbx_strand_id
1 'polypeptide(L)' 'AAFIGPEVIPAYSSRSDLPFTVMGGIKLDHVLSLKGLGAKRLAVVTALTTAEDIAGETRRWIKAISQD' A
#
# COMPACT_ATOMS: atom_id res chain seq x y z
N ALA A 1 -19.82 -6.39 -8.95
CA ALA A 1 -18.74 -5.38 -9.05
C ALA A 1 -17.59 -5.99 -9.84
N ALA A 2 -16.93 -5.23 -10.71
CA ALA A 2 -15.72 -5.71 -11.39
C ALA A 2 -14.54 -5.67 -10.42
N PHE A 3 -13.61 -6.63 -10.56
CA PHE A 3 -12.34 -6.58 -9.85
C PHE A 3 -11.52 -5.38 -10.34
N ILE A 4 -10.86 -4.69 -9.41
CA ILE A 4 -10.00 -3.55 -9.67
C ILE A 4 -8.61 -3.91 -9.15
N GLY A 5 -7.65 -4.06 -10.05
CA GLY A 5 -6.26 -4.34 -9.71
C GLY A 5 -5.42 -3.06 -9.52
N PRO A 6 -4.14 -3.20 -9.15
CA PRO A 6 -3.25 -2.07 -8.87
C PRO A 6 -2.97 -1.20 -10.12
N GLU A 7 -3.19 -1.71 -11.32
CA GLU A 7 -3.03 -0.99 -12.60
C GLU A 7 -3.91 0.27 -12.72
N VAL A 8 -4.97 0.40 -11.91
CA VAL A 8 -5.82 1.59 -11.94
C VAL A 8 -5.23 2.78 -11.18
N ILE A 9 -4.20 2.57 -10.35
CA ILE A 9 -3.58 3.63 -9.54
C ILE A 9 -3.17 4.82 -10.43
N PRO A 10 -2.39 4.65 -11.52
CA PRO A 10 -2.05 5.77 -12.41
C PRO A 10 -3.28 6.34 -13.14
N ALA A 11 -4.24 5.49 -13.52
CA ALA A 11 -5.44 5.91 -14.24
C ALA A 11 -6.38 6.80 -13.42
N TYR A 12 -6.49 6.57 -12.11
CA TYR A 12 -7.34 7.36 -11.22
C TYR A 12 -6.61 8.55 -10.61
N SER A 13 -5.34 8.37 -10.21
CA SER A 13 -4.54 9.47 -9.65
C SER A 13 -4.26 10.58 -10.66
N SER A 14 -4.20 10.29 -11.96
CA SER A 14 -4.06 11.31 -13.00
C SER A 14 -5.29 12.22 -13.17
N ARG A 15 -6.42 11.88 -12.54
CA ARG A 15 -7.68 12.64 -12.64
C ARG A 15 -7.93 13.58 -11.47
N SER A 16 -7.08 13.55 -10.45
CA SER A 16 -7.25 14.35 -9.25
C SER A 16 -5.92 14.51 -8.51
N ASP A 17 -5.56 15.75 -8.19
CA ASP A 17 -4.37 16.04 -7.38
C ASP A 17 -4.56 15.76 -5.88
N LEU A 18 -5.78 15.36 -5.47
CA LEU A 18 -6.06 15.06 -4.08
C LEU A 18 -5.24 13.87 -3.59
N PRO A 19 -4.76 13.92 -2.33
CA PRO A 19 -4.11 12.77 -1.72
C PRO A 19 -5.06 11.57 -1.64
N PHE A 20 -4.57 10.39 -2.04
CA PHE A 20 -5.29 9.12 -1.88
C PHE A 20 -4.45 8.10 -1.10
N THR A 21 -5.12 7.02 -0.67
CA THR A 21 -4.54 5.89 0.04
C THR A 21 -4.94 4.60 -0.67
N VAL A 22 -3.97 3.71 -0.90
CA VAL A 22 -4.20 2.37 -1.45
C VAL A 22 -4.44 1.40 -0.31
N MET A 23 -5.48 0.57 -0.42
CA MET A 23 -5.88 -0.41 0.59
C MET A 23 -6.38 -1.69 -0.08
N GLY A 24 -6.32 -2.80 0.65
CA GLY A 24 -6.94 -4.08 0.27
C GLY A 24 -5.91 -5.19 0.05
N GLY A 25 -5.81 -6.11 1.01
CA GLY A 25 -4.97 -7.32 0.87
C GLY A 25 -3.50 -7.07 0.55
N ILE A 26 -2.94 -5.91 0.94
CA ILE A 26 -1.56 -5.54 0.65
C ILE A 26 -0.62 -6.44 1.46
N LYS A 27 0.39 -6.99 0.78
CA LYS A 27 1.50 -7.74 1.35
C LYS A 27 2.77 -6.91 1.29
N LEU A 28 3.76 -7.25 2.13
CA LEU A 28 4.99 -6.49 2.24
C LEU A 28 5.80 -6.47 0.92
N ASP A 29 5.77 -7.55 0.15
CA ASP A 29 6.41 -7.68 -1.17
C ASP A 29 5.73 -6.84 -2.27
N HIS A 30 4.48 -6.44 -2.09
CA HIS A 30 3.77 -5.54 -3.03
C HIS A 30 4.25 -4.08 -2.93
N VAL A 31 4.97 -3.69 -1.89
CA VAL A 31 5.29 -2.27 -1.62
C VAL A 31 6.05 -1.63 -2.79
N LEU A 32 7.06 -2.31 -3.33
CA LEU A 32 7.88 -1.76 -4.42
C LEU A 32 7.06 -1.55 -5.70
N SER A 33 6.24 -2.53 -6.09
CA SER A 33 5.41 -2.42 -7.30
C SER A 33 4.32 -1.36 -7.16
N LEU A 34 3.70 -1.25 -5.98
CA LEU A 34 2.69 -0.22 -5.70
C LEU A 34 3.30 1.20 -5.72
N LYS A 35 4.50 1.39 -5.15
CA LYS A 35 5.23 2.66 -5.26
C LYS A 35 5.54 2.99 -6.72
N GLY A 36 5.97 2.01 -7.51
CA GLY A 36 6.22 2.17 -8.95
C GLY A 36 4.98 2.59 -9.75
N LEU A 37 3.78 2.27 -9.27
CA LEU A 37 2.50 2.68 -9.87
C LEU A 37 1.99 4.05 -9.35
N GLY A 38 2.74 4.71 -8.47
CA GLY A 38 2.40 6.03 -7.92
C GLY A 38 1.68 6.00 -6.58
N ALA A 39 1.61 4.85 -5.89
CA ALA A 39 1.05 4.79 -4.54
C ALA A 39 1.96 5.53 -3.54
N LYS A 40 1.41 6.53 -2.86
CA LYS A 40 2.12 7.33 -1.84
C LYS A 40 1.76 6.98 -0.39
N ARG A 41 0.58 6.39 -0.18
CA ARG A 41 0.06 5.99 1.14
C ARG A 41 -0.54 4.61 1.04
N LEU A 42 -0.12 3.70 1.91
CA LEU A 42 -0.64 2.35 2.00
C LEU A 42 -1.39 2.18 3.33
N ALA A 43 -2.62 1.70 3.27
CA ALA A 43 -3.39 1.28 4.43
C ALA A 43 -3.29 -0.23 4.59
N VAL A 44 -2.79 -0.64 5.76
CA VAL A 44 -2.54 -2.03 6.12
C VAL A 44 -3.27 -2.31 7.43
N VAL A 45 -4.13 -3.32 7.43
CA VAL A 45 -4.94 -3.67 8.61
C VAL A 45 -4.57 -5.08 9.07
N THR A 46 -5.08 -6.10 8.39
CA THR A 46 -4.93 -7.50 8.82
C THR A 46 -3.47 -7.90 9.04
N ALA A 47 -2.56 -7.54 8.12
CA ALA A 47 -1.15 -7.89 8.27
C ALA A 47 -0.51 -7.34 9.56
N LEU A 48 -0.97 -6.18 10.07
CA LEU A 48 -0.51 -5.62 11.34
C LEU A 48 -1.31 -6.18 12.53
N THR A 49 -2.64 -6.19 12.45
CA THR A 49 -3.50 -6.56 13.59
C THR A 49 -3.45 -8.04 13.93
N THR A 50 -3.01 -8.90 13.00
CA THR A 50 -2.85 -10.33 13.24
C THR A 50 -1.39 -10.76 13.38
N ALA A 51 -0.46 -9.81 13.46
CA ALA A 51 0.95 -10.12 13.69
C ALA A 51 1.17 -10.56 15.15
N GLU A 52 2.03 -11.56 15.35
CA GLU A 52 2.46 -11.99 16.69
C GLU A 52 3.20 -10.85 17.44
N ASP A 53 4.04 -10.10 16.71
CA ASP A 53 4.65 -8.85 17.17
C ASP A 53 4.22 -7.69 16.27
N ILE A 54 3.15 -6.98 16.68
CA ILE A 54 2.62 -5.82 15.96
C ILE A 54 3.69 -4.73 15.80
N ALA A 55 4.51 -4.49 16.82
CA ALA A 55 5.50 -3.42 16.77
C ALA A 55 6.64 -3.78 15.81
N GLY A 56 7.09 -5.04 15.81
CA GLY A 56 8.10 -5.56 14.89
C GLY A 56 7.62 -5.59 13.44
N GLU A 57 6.39 -6.04 13.20
CA GLU A 57 5.77 -5.99 11.88
C GLU A 57 5.65 -4.54 11.41
N THR A 58 5.15 -3.63 12.26
CA THR A 58 5.05 -2.20 11.92
C THR A 58 6.40 -1.60 11.52
N ARG A 59 7.49 -1.91 12.24
CA ARG A 59 8.84 -1.48 11.86
C ARG A 59 9.27 -2.00 10.49
N ARG A 60 8.94 -3.24 10.13
CA ARG A 60 9.20 -3.81 8.80
C ARG A 60 8.45 -3.03 7.71
N TRP A 61 7.17 -2.72 7.93
CA TRP A 61 6.37 -1.92 7.00
C TRP A 61 6.88 -0.49 6.84
N ILE A 62 7.21 0.19 7.93
CA ILE A 62 7.79 1.54 7.88
C ILE A 62 9.09 1.51 7.06
N LYS A 63 9.97 0.54 7.31
CA LYS A 63 11.20 0.38 6.53
C LYS A 63 10.89 0.20 5.05
N ALA A 64 9.99 -0.70 4.68
CA ALA A 64 9.66 -0.96 3.27
C ALA A 64 9.04 0.25 2.56
N ILE A 65 8.17 0.99 3.24
CA ILE A 65 7.46 2.15 2.66
C ILE A 65 8.40 3.35 2.47
N SER A 66 9.29 3.59 3.45
CA SER A 66 10.21 4.74 3.48
C SER A 66 11.49 4.55 2.67
N GLN A 67 11.76 3.38 2.09
CA GLN A 67 12.90 3.17 1.20
C GLN A 67 12.55 3.72 -0.20
N ASP A 68 13.33 4.69 -0.69
CA ASP A 68 13.19 5.27 -2.03
C ASP A 68 13.87 4.43 -3.11
#